data_AF-A0A3B9LZI0-F1
#
_entry.id   AF-A0A3B9LZI0-F1
#
_cell.length_a   1.000
_cell.length_b   1.000
_cell.length_c   1.000
_cell.angle_alpha   90.00
_cell.angle_beta   90.00
_cell.angle_gamma   90.00
#
_symmetry.space_group_name_H-M   'P 1'
#
loop_
_entity.id
_entity.type
_entity.pdbx_description
1 polymer ?
#
loop_
_entity_poly.entity_id
_entity_poly.type
_entity_poly.pdbx_seq_one_letter_code
_entity_poly.pdbx_strand_id
1 'polypeptide(L)' 'MAFEVAKDPDDGRVFVGSTDEEADGLATSVVRGADGVWHAEVPSADDLKDNFEPVTDAKKKAALIDAAKAAAATLC' A
#
# COMPACT_ATOMS: atom_id res chain seq x y z
N MET A 1 -1.80 -14.15 5.20
CA MET A 1 -2.01 -12.84 4.56
C MET A 1 -2.28 -11.76 5.61
N ALA A 2 -1.21 -11.26 6.22
CA ALA A 2 -1.23 -9.97 6.88
C ALA A 2 -0.85 -8.88 5.86
N PHE A 3 -1.63 -7.79 5.82
CA PHE A 3 -1.33 -6.63 4.97
C PHE A 3 -0.88 -5.47 5.84
N GLU A 4 0.22 -4.84 5.44
CA GLU A 4 0.64 -3.57 5.98
C GLU A 4 0.04 -2.44 5.15
N VAL A 5 -0.56 -1.48 5.86
CA VAL A 5 -1.11 -0.28 5.22
C VAL A 5 -0.60 0.90 6.00
N ALA A 6 0.09 1.78 5.28
CA ALA A 6 0.65 2.99 5.84
C ALA A 6 0.28 4.17 4.94
N LYS A 7 0.14 5.35 5.52
CA LYS A 7 -0.24 6.57 4.82
C LYS A 7 0.75 7.68 5.17
N ASP A 8 1.21 8.37 4.15
CA ASP A 8 1.97 9.60 4.27
C ASP A 8 1.02 10.77 4.60
N PRO A 9 1.17 11.43 5.76
CA PRO A 9 0.31 12.54 6.17
C PRO A 9 0.65 13.86 5.47
N ASP A 10 1.86 14.01 4.94
CA ASP A 10 2.38 15.25 4.34
C ASP A 10 1.90 15.42 2.89
N ASP A 11 2.05 14.37 2.08
CA ASP A 11 1.74 14.36 0.64
C ASP A 11 0.50 13.50 0.32
N GLY A 12 0.04 12.69 1.29
CA GLY A 12 -1.20 11.91 1.16
C GLY A 12 -1.03 10.55 0.48
N ARG A 13 0.20 10.14 0.19
CA ARG A 13 0.54 8.84 -0.41
C ARG A 13 0.05 7.69 0.46
N VAL A 14 -0.33 6.56 -0.13
CA VAL A 14 -0.76 5.37 0.61
C VAL A 14 -0.01 4.14 0.14
N PHE A 15 0.72 3.52 1.05
CA PHE A 15 1.39 2.25 0.82
C PHE A 15 0.50 1.09 1.26
N VAL A 16 0.41 0.07 0.41
CA VAL A 16 -0.19 -1.22 0.76
C VAL A 16 0.77 -2.33 0.34
N GLY A 17 1.28 -3.06 1.32
CA GLY A 17 2.19 -4.19 1.14
C GLY A 17 1.66 -5.48 1.76
N SER A 18 1.98 -6.61 1.15
CA SER A 18 1.79 -7.93 1.77
C SER A 18 3.07 -8.31 2.51
N THR A 19 2.97 -8.77 3.75
CA THR A 19 4.12 -9.27 4.52
C THR A 19 4.37 -10.78 4.31
N ASP A 20 3.49 -11.44 3.56
CA ASP A 20 3.66 -12.83 3.13
C ASP A 20 4.44 -12.84 1.81
N GLU A 21 5.71 -13.26 1.85
CA GLU A 21 6.58 -13.42 0.67
C GLU A 21 6.09 -14.53 -0.29
N GLU A 22 5.09 -15.34 0.07
CA GLU A 22 4.64 -16.52 -0.72
C GLU A 22 3.20 -16.44 -1.26
N ALA A 23 2.52 -15.31 -1.17
CA ALA A 23 1.09 -15.26 -1.48
C ALA A 23 0.78 -14.58 -2.83
N ASP A 24 0.73 -15.43 -3.86
CA ASP A 24 0.09 -15.28 -5.17
C ASP A 24 -1.01 -14.19 -5.21
N GLY A 25 -0.72 -13.09 -5.92
CA GLY A 25 -1.71 -12.07 -6.32
C GLY A 25 -1.48 -10.63 -5.83
N LEU A 26 -0.64 -10.42 -4.81
CA LEU A 26 -0.14 -9.07 -4.44
C LEU A 26 1.35 -9.12 -4.09
N ALA A 27 2.13 -9.78 -4.95
CA ALA A 27 3.59 -9.87 -4.83
C ALA A 27 4.27 -8.49 -4.99
N THR A 28 3.54 -7.49 -5.47
CA THR A 28 4.03 -6.13 -5.67
C THR A 28 3.36 -5.23 -4.65
N SER A 29 4.16 -4.62 -3.79
CA SER A 29 3.66 -3.49 -3.01
C SER A 29 3.15 -2.43 -3.97
N VAL A 30 2.03 -1.80 -3.61
CA VAL A 30 1.49 -0.71 -4.41
C VAL A 30 1.44 0.55 -3.57
N VAL A 31 1.85 1.65 -4.19
CA VAL A 31 1.75 2.98 -3.60
C VAL A 31 0.73 3.77 -4.40
N ARG A 32 -0.21 4.37 -3.69
CA ARG A 32 -1.05 5.41 -4.24
C ARG A 32 -0.31 6.74 -4.14
N GLY A 33 -0.01 7.36 -5.27
CA GLY A 33 0.58 8.69 -5.32
C GLY A 33 -0.38 9.77 -4.82
N ALA A 34 0.13 10.98 -4.56
CA ALA A 34 -0.69 12.15 -4.19
C ALA A 34 -1.69 12.56 -5.28
N ASP A 35 -1.35 12.28 -6.54
CA ASP A 35 -2.23 12.42 -7.70
C ASP A 35 -3.41 11.43 -7.67
N GLY A 36 -3.38 10.44 -6.78
CA GLY A 36 -4.43 9.48 -6.55
C GLY A 36 -4.35 8.22 -7.42
N VAL A 37 -3.36 8.11 -8.30
CA VAL A 37 -3.07 6.92 -9.12
C VAL A 37 -2.27 5.91 -8.30
N TRP A 38 -2.48 4.63 -8.61
CA TRP A 38 -1.75 3.52 -8.01
C TRP A 38 -0.57 3.12 -8.88
N HIS A 39 0.58 2.94 -8.24
CA HIS A 39 1.82 2.52 -8.85
C HIS A 39 2.29 1.21 -8.21
N ALA A 40 2.82 0.33 -9.06
CA ALA A 40 3.52 -0.87 -8.65
C ALA A 40 4.95 -0.48 -8.24
N GLU A 41 5.12 -0.07 -6.98
CA GLU A 41 6.41 0.30 -6.42
C GLU A 41 6.56 -0.20 -4.99
N VAL A 42 7.79 -0.58 -4.63
CA VAL A 42 8.15 -0.93 -3.26
C VAL A 42 8.95 0.24 -2.69
N PRO A 43 8.34 1.12 -1.88
CA PRO A 43 9.07 2.14 -1.16
C PRO A 43 10.12 1.49 -0.26
N SER A 44 11.24 2.19 -0.09
CA SER A 44 12.33 1.72 0.75
C SER A 44 11.89 1.68 2.22
N ALA A 45 12.50 0.81 3.04
CA ALA A 45 12.16 0.70 4.45
C ALA A 45 12.34 2.01 5.24
N ASP A 46 13.28 2.86 4.84
CA ASP A 46 13.46 4.21 5.39
C ASP A 46 12.31 5.14 4.96
N ASP A 47 11.88 5.12 3.70
CA ASP A 47 10.73 5.91 3.23
C ASP A 47 9.45 5.55 4.00
N LEU A 48 9.23 4.25 4.24
CA LEU A 48 8.11 3.75 5.07
C LEU A 48 8.18 4.19 6.54
N LYS A 49 9.37 4.41 7.10
CA LYS A 49 9.55 4.82 8.50
C LYS A 49 9.52 6.34 8.67
N ASP A 50 10.13 7.06 7.75
CA ASP A 50 10.29 8.51 7.84
C ASP A 50 9.05 9.25 7.36
N ASN A 51 8.33 8.69 6.38
CA ASN A 51 7.24 9.40 5.70
C ASN A 51 5.86 8.75 5.88
N PHE A 52 5.75 7.48 6.25
CA PHE A 52 4.45 6.80 6.33
C PHE A 52 4.06 6.44 7.77
N GLU A 53 2.82 6.77 8.12
CA GLU A 53 2.21 6.38 9.39
C GLU A 53 1.29 5.16 9.21
N PRO A 54 1.31 4.18 10.12
CA PRO A 54 0.47 3.01 10.02
C PRO A 54 -1.02 3.38 10.13
N VAL A 55 -1.83 2.90 9.19
CA VAL A 55 -3.28 3.05 9.25
C VAL A 55 -3.83 2.08 10.30
N THR A 56 -4.29 2.62 11.43
CA THR A 56 -4.82 1.83 12.56
C THR A 56 -6.31 1.51 12.43
N ASP A 57 -7.05 2.31 11.66
CA ASP A 57 -8.49 2.10 11.44
C ASP A 57 -8.73 0.90 10.52
N ALA A 58 -9.33 -0.16 11.07
CA ALA A 58 -9.54 -1.42 10.37
C ALA A 58 -10.42 -1.28 9.11
N LYS A 59 -11.41 -0.38 9.13
CA LYS A 59 -12.32 -0.17 7.99
C LYS A 59 -11.61 0.55 6.86
N LYS A 60 -10.83 1.59 7.16
CA LYS A 60 -9.97 2.27 6.19
C LYS A 60 -8.91 1.33 5.63
N LYS A 61 -8.28 0.52 6.50
CA LYS A 61 -7.32 -0.51 6.09
C LYS A 61 -7.92 -1.45 5.06
N ALA A 62 -9.08 -2.04 5.36
CA ALA A 62 -9.75 -2.96 4.45
C ALA A 62 -10.10 -2.31 3.10
N ALA A 63 -10.60 -1.08 3.11
CA ALA A 63 -10.93 -0.34 1.88
C ALA A 63 -9.68 -0.04 1.01
N LEU A 64 -8.56 0.32 1.64
CA LEU A 64 -7.30 0.57 0.95
C LEU A 64 -6.70 -0.71 0.36
N ILE A 65 -6.79 -1.83 1.09
CA ILE A 65 -6.35 -3.14 0.60
C ILE A 65 -7.18 -3.57 -0.62
N ASP A 66 -8.50 -3.38 -0.58
CA ASP A 66 -9.39 -3.72 -1.69
C ASP A 66 -9.08 -2.89 -2.95
N ALA A 67 -8.87 -1.58 -2.76
CA ALA A 67 -8.46 -0.67 -3.83
C ALA A 67 -7.07 -1.02 -4.39
N ALA A 68 -6.11 -1.35 -3.52
CA ALA A 68 -4.77 -1.80 -3.90
C ALA A 68 -4.81 -3.09 -4.73
N LYS A 69 -5.64 -4.07 -4.34
CA LYS A 69 -5.86 -5.31 -5.10
C LYS A 69 -6.44 -5.04 -6.48
N ALA A 70 -7.46 -4.20 -6.56
CA ALA A 70 -8.07 -3.82 -7.83
C ALA A 70 -7.05 -3.11 -8.73
N ALA A 71 -6.24 -2.21 -8.17
CA ALA A 71 -5.18 -1.52 -8.91
C ALA A 71 -4.07 -2.47 -9.38
N ALA A 72 -3.59 -3.36 -8.51
CA ALA A 72 -2.60 -4.37 -8.85
C ALA A 72 -3.06 -5.25 -10.03
N ALA A 73 -4.35 -5.62 -10.06
CA ALA A 73 -4.93 -6.37 -11.17
C ALA A 73 -4.96 -5.58 -12.49
N THR A 74 -4.93 -4.25 -12.46
CA THR A 74 -4.88 -3.38 -13.66
C THR A 74 -3.47 -3.00 -14.09
N LEU A 75 -2.47 -3.19 -13.21
CA LEU A 75 -1.06 -2.89 -13.47
C LEU A 75 -0.30 -4.09 -14.08
N CYS A 76 -0.93 -5.28 -14.09
CA CYS A 76 -0.46 -6.50 -14.76
C CYS A 76 -0.79 -6.54 -16.25
#